data_AF-A0A496BCN5-F1
#
_entry.id   AF-A0A496BCN5-F1
#
_cell.length_a   1.000
_cell.length_b   1.000
_cell.length_c   1.000
_cell.angle_alpha   90.00
_cell.angle_beta   90.00
_cell.angle_gamma   90.00
#
_symmetry.space_group_name_H-M   'P 1'
#
loop_
_entity.id
_entity.type
_entity.pdbx_description
1 polymer ?
#
loop_
_entity_poly.entity_id
_entity_poly.type
_entity_poly.pdbx_seq_one_letter_code
_entity_poly.pdbx_strand_id
1 'polypeptide(L)'
;MKMENLKSRISDFLNSEDGRVGVKAPLTLGVAAGGLLLAHAMTAPDADAGRVCDNDSQCPGNQTCQERRIVVGTREVWCPDRGHVIEDIVEIHTFCQ
;
A
#
# COMPACT_ATOMS: atom_id res chain seq x y z
N MET A 1 -23.98 -22.85 -22.27
CA MET A 1 -24.25 -23.42 -20.94
C MET A 1 -24.25 -22.26 -19.95
N LYS A 2 -25.37 -22.04 -19.25
CA LYS A 2 -25.74 -20.81 -18.56
C LYS A 2 -24.95 -20.59 -17.26
N MET A 3 -24.32 -19.42 -17.11
CA MET A 3 -23.66 -18.96 -15.86
C MET A 3 -24.62 -18.89 -14.65
N GLU A 4 -25.93 -18.97 -14.88
CA GLU A 4 -27.00 -18.95 -13.88
C GLU A 4 -26.89 -20.11 -12.87
N ASN A 5 -26.25 -21.22 -13.25
CA ASN A 5 -26.18 -22.43 -12.43
C ASN A 5 -25.07 -22.37 -11.35
N LEU A 6 -23.97 -21.64 -11.59
CA LEU A 6 -22.89 -21.52 -10.59
C LEU A 6 -23.33 -20.70 -9.37
N LYS A 7 -24.05 -19.60 -9.61
CA LYS A 7 -24.46 -18.68 -8.54
C LYS A 7 -25.48 -19.34 -7.59
N SER A 8 -26.38 -20.17 -8.12
CA SER A 8 -27.33 -20.96 -7.32
C SER A 8 -26.59 -21.97 -6.44
N ARG A 9 -25.64 -22.72 -7.02
CA ARG A 9 -24.88 -23.74 -6.28
C ARG A 9 -24.00 -23.15 -5.18
N ILE A 10 -23.44 -21.95 -5.38
CA ILE A 10 -22.68 -21.22 -4.34
C ILE A 10 -23.63 -20.77 -3.21
N SER A 11 -24.82 -20.28 -3.54
CA SER A 11 -25.82 -19.88 -2.56
C SER A 11 -26.37 -21.06 -1.75
N ASP A 12 -26.59 -22.20 -2.40
CA ASP A 12 -27.02 -23.44 -1.75
C ASP A 12 -25.92 -24.00 -0.83
N PHE A 13 -24.65 -23.88 -1.23
CA PHE A 13 -23.52 -24.28 -0.39
C PHE A 13 -23.37 -23.38 0.85
N LEU A 14 -23.48 -22.05 0.70
CA LEU A 14 -23.40 -21.10 1.83
C LEU A 14 -24.52 -21.27 2.86
N ASN A 15 -25.71 -21.70 2.42
CA ASN A 15 -26.87 -21.94 3.29
C ASN A 15 -26.93 -23.36 3.86
N SER A 16 -26.12 -24.30 3.35
CA SER A 16 -26.01 -25.66 3.86
C SER A 16 -25.27 -25.70 5.20
N GLU A 17 -25.55 -26.73 6.00
CA GLU A 17 -24.96 -26.93 7.33
C GLU A 17 -23.41 -27.06 7.26
N ASP A 18 -22.91 -27.75 6.23
CA ASP A 18 -21.49 -27.82 5.82
C ASP A 18 -20.91 -26.44 5.43
N GLY A 19 -21.72 -25.60 4.78
CA GLY A 19 -21.35 -24.21 4.47
C GLY A 19 -21.15 -23.39 5.73
N ARG A 20 -22.13 -23.37 6.64
CA ARG A 20 -22.09 -22.57 7.87
C ARG A 20 -20.91 -22.92 8.79
N VAL A 21 -20.49 -24.19 8.86
CA VAL A 21 -19.28 -24.58 9.61
C VAL A 21 -17.99 -24.26 8.84
N GLY A 22 -18.02 -24.35 7.51
CA GLY A 22 -16.91 -24.02 6.62
C GLY A 22 -16.61 -22.52 6.46
N VAL A 23 -17.60 -21.61 6.59
CA VAL A 23 -17.36 -20.14 6.53
C VAL A 23 -16.94 -19.53 7.87
N LYS A 24 -17.32 -20.12 9.00
CA LYS A 24 -16.95 -19.56 10.32
C LYS A 24 -15.44 -19.62 10.57
N ALA A 25 -14.79 -20.73 10.23
CA ALA A 25 -13.35 -20.92 10.41
C ALA A 25 -12.48 -19.88 9.66
N PRO A 26 -12.66 -19.64 8.34
CA PRO A 26 -11.88 -18.63 7.61
C PRO A 26 -12.27 -17.21 7.99
N LEU A 27 -13.51 -16.93 8.39
CA LEU A 27 -13.90 -15.59 8.86
C LEU A 27 -13.24 -15.24 10.18
N THR A 28 -13.18 -16.16 11.15
CA THR A 28 -12.46 -15.90 12.42
C THR A 28 -10.96 -15.80 12.23
N LEU A 29 -10.39 -16.62 11.34
CA LEU A 29 -8.97 -16.54 10.99
C LEU A 29 -8.64 -15.21 10.29
N GLY A 30 -9.52 -14.74 9.39
CA GLY A 30 -9.38 -13.46 8.69
C GLY A 30 -9.49 -12.25 9.62
N VAL A 31 -10.43 -12.26 10.58
CA VAL A 31 -10.54 -11.19 11.59
C VAL A 31 -9.32 -11.16 12.52
N ALA A 32 -8.82 -12.32 12.96
CA ALA A 32 -7.63 -12.40 13.79
C ALA A 32 -6.36 -11.94 13.04
N ALA A 33 -6.17 -12.41 11.80
CA ALA A 33 -5.04 -11.99 10.96
C ALA A 33 -5.11 -10.49 10.60
N GLY A 34 -6.29 -9.99 10.26
CA GLY A 34 -6.53 -8.58 9.99
C GLY A 34 -6.28 -7.69 11.21
N GLY A 35 -6.73 -8.11 12.40
CA GLY A 35 -6.49 -7.39 13.64
C GLY A 35 -5.00 -7.34 14.03
N LEU A 36 -4.26 -8.44 13.82
CA LEU A 36 -2.83 -8.49 14.08
C LEU A 36 -2.02 -7.59 13.13
N LEU A 37 -2.38 -7.58 11.84
CA LEU A 37 -1.77 -6.71 10.84
C LEU A 37 -2.08 -5.23 11.10
N LEU A 38 -3.32 -4.91 11.49
CA LEU A 38 -3.70 -3.54 11.82
C LEU A 38 -2.99 -3.05 13.10
N ALA A 39 -2.86 -3.92 14.11
CA ALA A 39 -2.07 -3.62 15.30
C ALA A 39 -0.60 -3.37 14.95
N HIS A 40 0.00 -4.21 14.09
CA HIS A 40 1.36 -3.98 13.58
C HIS A 40 1.48 -2.68 12.80
N ALA A 41 0.47 -2.28 12.02
CA ALA A 41 0.51 -1.01 11.29
C ALA A 41 0.44 0.21 12.24
N MET A 42 -0.21 0.08 13.40
CA MET A 42 -0.30 1.16 14.39
C MET A 42 0.91 1.24 15.33
N THR A 43 1.56 0.11 15.62
CA THR A 43 2.73 0.06 16.51
C THR A 43 4.05 -0.03 15.76
N ALA A 44 4.01 -0.20 14.43
CA ALA A 44 5.19 -0.06 13.62
C ALA A 44 5.78 1.32 13.93
N PRO A 45 7.09 1.40 14.22
CA PRO A 45 7.72 2.70 14.33
C PRO A 45 7.37 3.48 13.07
N ASP A 46 6.91 4.72 13.22
CA ASP A 46 6.80 5.65 12.11
C ASP A 46 8.10 5.51 11.34
N ALA A 47 8.01 5.08 10.07
CA ALA A 47 9.18 4.98 9.22
C ALA A 47 9.78 6.37 9.25
N ASP A 48 10.89 6.54 9.99
CA ASP A 48 11.44 7.82 10.43
C ASP A 48 11.39 8.80 9.27
N ALA A 49 10.29 9.55 9.22
CA ALA A 49 10.09 10.58 8.23
C ALA A 49 10.91 11.68 8.84
N GLY A 50 12.22 11.63 8.55
CA GLY A 50 13.21 12.53 9.11
C GLY A 50 12.64 13.95 9.12
N ARG A 51 13.03 14.75 10.09
CA ARG A 51 12.43 16.08 10.25
C ARG A 51 12.54 16.86 8.93
N VAL A 52 11.39 17.27 8.37
CA VAL A 52 11.36 18.11 7.16
C VAL A 52 12.12 19.40 7.45
N CYS A 53 12.96 19.81 6.51
CA CYS A 53 13.79 20.99 6.63
C CYS A 53 13.85 21.77 5.32
N ASP A 54 13.98 23.10 5.40
CA ASP A 54 14.30 23.94 4.24
C ASP A 54 15.81 24.25 4.17
N ASN A 55 16.53 24.14 5.29
CA ASN A 55 17.96 24.40 5.39
C ASN A 55 18.57 23.75 6.66
N ASP A 56 19.90 23.71 6.71
CA ASP A 56 20.66 23.06 7.78
C ASP A 56 20.38 23.63 9.18
N SER A 57 19.97 24.90 9.30
CA SER A 57 19.72 25.53 10.61
C SER A 57 18.47 24.98 11.31
N GLN A 58 17.58 24.32 10.56
CA GLN A 58 16.39 23.68 11.10
C GLN A 58 16.68 22.27 11.66
N CYS A 59 17.87 21.72 11.35
CA CYS A 59 18.27 20.39 11.74
C CYS A 59 18.98 20.39 13.10
N PRO A 60 18.64 19.44 13.99
CA PRO A 60 19.28 19.36 15.30
C PRO A 60 20.71 18.83 15.21
N GLY A 61 21.60 19.41 16.02
CA GLY A 61 22.96 18.90 16.18
C GLY A 61 23.84 19.13 14.95
N ASN A 62 24.45 18.06 14.46
CA ASN A 62 25.35 18.05 13.30
C ASN A 62 24.68 17.50 12.04
N GLN A 63 23.35 17.39 12.04
CA GLN A 63 22.59 16.92 10.88
C GLN A 63 22.57 17.98 9.78
N THR A 64 22.45 17.52 8.54
CA THR A 64 22.33 18.38 7.35
C THR A 64 20.98 18.17 6.69
N CYS A 65 20.48 19.22 6.05
CA CYS A 65 19.24 19.15 5.30
C CYS A 65 19.51 18.52 3.94
N GLN A 66 19.15 17.25 3.78
CA GLN A 66 19.40 16.49 2.56
C GLN A 66 18.15 16.37 1.70
N GLU A 67 18.33 16.59 0.41
CA GLU A 67 17.30 16.36 -0.60
C GLU A 67 17.18 14.86 -0.88
N ARG A 68 15.96 14.33 -0.72
CA ARG A 68 15.59 12.97 -1.12
C ARG A 68 14.64 13.02 -2.30
N ARG A 69 15.03 12.30 -3.34
CA ARG A 69 14.27 12.14 -4.57
C ARG A 69 13.43 10.86 -4.51
N ILE A 70 12.11 10.98 -4.54
CA ILE A 70 11.17 9.86 -4.41
C ILE A 70 10.40 9.72 -5.72
N VAL A 71 10.43 8.53 -6.33
CA VAL A 71 9.60 8.22 -7.50
C VAL A 71 8.20 7.87 -7.01
N VAL A 72 7.22 8.72 -7.32
CA VAL A 72 5.81 8.56 -6.90
C VAL A 72 4.92 7.97 -7.99
N GLY A 73 5.44 7.87 -9.20
CA GLY A 73 4.74 7.25 -10.32
C GLY A 73 5.55 7.33 -11.59
N THR A 74 4.95 6.89 -12.69
CA THR A 74 5.52 7.02 -14.03
C THR A 74 4.45 7.51 -14.99
N ARG A 75 4.88 8.21 -16.04
CA ARG A 75 3.99 8.67 -17.12
C ARG A 75 4.60 8.33 -18.47
N GLU A 76 3.74 8.03 -19.42
CA GLU A 76 4.14 7.90 -20.82
C GLU A 76 4.13 9.28 -21.48
N VAL A 77 5.25 9.65 -22.11
CA VAL A 77 5.44 10.92 -22.80
C VAL A 77 5.88 10.64 -24.23
N TRP A 78 5.26 11.33 -25.18
CA TRP A 78 5.68 11.26 -26.57
C TRP A 78 6.82 12.26 -26.81
N CYS A 79 7.99 11.75 -27.19
CA CYS A 79 9.14 12.53 -27.61
C CYS A 79 9.34 12.42 -29.14
N PRO A 80 9.52 13.53 -29.87
CA PRO A 80 9.69 13.51 -31.33
C PRO A 80 10.86 12.63 -31.80
N ASP A 81 11.97 12.65 -31.06
CA ASP A 81 13.21 11.96 -31.44
C ASP A 81 13.28 10.50 -30.96
N ARG A 82 12.43 10.12 -30.00
CA ARG A 82 12.52 8.82 -29.31
C ARG A 82 11.22 8.01 -29.30
N GLY A 83 10.13 8.58 -29.81
CA GLY A 83 8.80 8.00 -29.70
C GLY A 83 8.27 8.06 -28.27
N HIS A 84 7.42 7.10 -27.91
CA HIS A 84 6.86 7.01 -26.57
C HIS A 84 7.92 6.55 -25.55
N VAL A 85 8.17 7.37 -24.53
CA VAL A 85 9.10 7.08 -23.44
C VAL A 85 8.37 7.11 -22.11
N ILE A 86 8.82 6.29 -21.16
CA ILE A 86 8.34 6.32 -19.78
C ILE A 86 9.23 7.29 -19.01
N GLU A 87 8.62 8.33 -18.43
CA GLU A 87 9.28 9.24 -17.49
C GLU A 87 8.82 8.97 -16.07
N ASP A 88 9.76 8.95 -15.13
CA ASP A 88 9.46 8.89 -13.70
C ASP A 88 8.90 10.24 -13.24
N ILE A 89 7.77 10.19 -12.52
CA ILE A 89 7.24 11.31 -11.76
C ILE A 89 7.94 11.31 -10.42
N VAL A 90 8.70 12.37 -10.19
CA VAL A 90 9.58 12.49 -9.04
C VAL A 90 9.07 13.61 -8.13
N GLU A 91 8.87 13.28 -6.86
CA GLU A 91 8.74 14.27 -5.79
C GLU A 91 10.07 14.46 -5.08
N ILE A 92 10.35 15.72 -4.75
CA ILE A 92 11.55 16.13 -4.04
C ILE A 92 11.12 16.53 -2.63
N HIS A 93 11.71 15.87 -1.64
CA HIS A 93 11.45 16.13 -0.23
C HIS A 93 12.79 16.33 0.49
N THR A 94 12.85 17.26 1.43
CA THR A 94 14.08 17.58 2.17
C THR A 94 13.94 17.21 3.63
N PHE A 95 14.92 16.47 4.16
CA PHE A 95 14.89 15.94 5.52
C PHE A 95 16.25 16.07 6.21
N CYS A 96 16.24 16.25 7.52
CA CYS A 96 17.45 16.22 8.34
C CYS A 96 18.01 14.80 8.42
N GLN A 97 19.29 14.63 8.08
CA GLN A 97 20.07 13.39 8.26
C GLN A 97 21.41 13.64 8.94
#